data_AF-A0A2N8UKU2-F1
#
_entry.id   AF-A0A2N8UKU2-F1
#
_cell.length_a   1.000
_cell.length_b   1.000
_cell.length_c   1.000
_cell.angle_alpha   90.00
_cell.angle_beta   90.00
_cell.angle_gamma   90.00
#
_symmetry.space_group_name_H-M   'P 1'
#
loop_
_entity.id
_entity.type
_entity.pdbx_description
1 polymer ?
#
loop_
_entity_poly.entity_id
_entity_poly.type
_entity_poly.pdbx_seq_one_letter_code
_entity_poly.pdbx_strand_id
1 'polypeptide(L)'
;MVGTATEWAHAALDPATHLLPAMRSFYPAFTAYFRNTQTLTNIATYRAYYADADPFHSAMAFCALVSFYVWIMEKITGNASQVDGLWTFLPLIYSVHFTVHKYFTYQPAKITLFHGVQHASIWDKIEPRLALMTALATLWCIRLTYNAIRRGMFKPGEEDYRWPLLRKTMSRPVWEIFSIFFIAIAQNILLAITALPNYLLLTTTSVKHVTEPVPRPVNKLILGDYVLAALFVVNLTVQFYADQQQWNYQNYKRGKNPQEKPLPSAMVDPVSKLPLQNQTEMPHSTPDDAQRGFVTKGLWAWSRHPNFACEQNTWWILYAFVPLTYLPTDLDLSKAHWSHFFNYAVLSPLAMNALFLASTRYSEQVSAQKYPEYHDYQKRVGMFLPIDTLFRSIYYKVVASSETAHRVEANVWGKSQISKKKSQ
;
A
#
# COMPACT_ATOMS: atom_id res chain seq x y z
N MET A 1 25.44 8.53 37.23
CA MET A 1 24.18 8.42 36.50
C MET A 1 23.97 6.95 36.21
N VAL A 2 23.06 6.31 36.95
CA VAL A 2 22.70 4.90 36.75
C VAL A 2 21.96 4.85 35.40
N GLY A 3 22.60 4.27 34.38
CA GLY A 3 22.00 4.14 33.06
C GLY A 3 20.72 3.34 33.17
N THR A 4 19.59 3.95 32.87
CA THR A 4 18.34 3.24 32.65
C THR A 4 18.62 2.21 31.55
N ALA A 5 18.56 0.92 31.88
CA ALA A 5 18.60 -0.13 30.88
C ALA A 5 17.56 0.21 29.80
N THR A 6 18.00 0.27 28.54
CA THR A 6 17.11 0.65 27.45
C THR A 6 15.98 -0.37 27.37
N GLU A 7 14.72 0.08 27.43
CA GLU A 7 13.53 -0.79 27.28
C GLU A 7 13.42 -1.44 25.89
N TRP A 8 14.37 -1.15 25.01
CA TRP A 8 14.44 -1.61 23.63
C TRP A 8 15.57 -2.60 23.47
N ALA A 9 15.33 -3.70 22.76
CA ALA A 9 16.35 -4.71 22.48
C ALA A 9 17.50 -4.22 21.61
N HIS A 10 17.33 -3.08 20.92
CA HIS A 10 18.33 -2.50 20.06
C HIS A 10 18.06 -1.00 19.85
N ALA A 11 19.09 -0.16 19.86
CA ALA A 11 18.99 1.29 19.67
C ALA A 11 18.33 1.75 18.35
N ALA A 12 18.36 0.95 17.29
CA ALA A 12 17.71 1.25 16.01
C ALA A 12 16.18 1.05 16.06
N LEU A 13 15.69 0.27 17.03
CA LEU A 13 14.26 0.04 17.24
C LEU A 13 13.62 1.17 18.06
N ASP A 14 14.41 1.82 18.92
CA ASP A 14 13.96 2.91 19.77
C ASP A 14 13.78 4.22 18.97
N PRO A 15 12.55 4.74 18.84
CA PRO A 15 12.32 6.01 18.14
C PRO A 15 13.02 7.20 18.81
N ALA A 16 13.25 7.17 20.12
CA ALA A 16 13.87 8.28 20.86
C ALA A 16 15.37 8.41 20.55
N THR A 17 16.05 7.31 20.23
CA THR A 17 17.47 7.30 19.85
C THR A 17 17.71 7.23 18.34
N HIS A 18 16.70 6.84 17.56
CA HIS A 18 16.84 6.63 16.12
C HIS A 18 16.00 7.61 15.28
N LEU A 19 14.68 7.42 15.20
CA LEU A 19 13.81 8.20 14.30
C LEU A 19 13.68 9.68 14.70
N LEU A 20 13.42 9.98 15.97
CA LEU A 20 13.19 11.35 16.43
C LEU A 20 14.44 12.24 16.31
N PRO A 21 15.65 11.77 16.65
CA PRO A 21 16.88 12.51 16.38
C PRO A 21 17.10 12.78 14.89
N ALA A 22 16.83 11.80 14.01
CA ALA A 22 16.90 12.00 12.57
C ALA A 22 15.93 13.11 12.11
N MET A 23 14.69 13.10 12.56
CA MET A 23 13.71 14.16 12.27
C MET A 23 14.15 15.54 12.80
N ARG A 24 14.59 15.61 14.06
CA ARG A 24 14.97 16.88 14.72
C ARG A 24 16.21 17.52 14.09
N SER A 25 17.13 16.70 13.59
CA SER A 25 18.36 17.19 12.95
C SER A 25 18.15 17.67 11.51
N PHE A 26 16.95 17.52 10.93
CA PHE A 26 16.66 17.95 9.56
C PHE A 26 16.96 19.44 9.32
N TYR A 27 16.36 20.34 10.10
CA TYR A 27 16.50 21.78 9.88
C TYR A 27 17.93 22.30 10.18
N PRO A 28 18.59 21.88 11.27
CA PRO A 28 20.01 22.20 11.49
C PRO A 28 20.91 21.70 10.35
N ALA A 29 20.72 20.47 9.87
CA ALA A 29 21.50 19.94 8.75
C ALA A 29 21.22 20.73 7.47
N PHE A 30 19.95 20.98 7.14
CA PHE A 30 19.57 21.73 5.94
C PHE A 30 20.21 23.13 5.92
N THR A 31 20.09 23.89 7.01
CA THR A 31 20.67 25.24 7.09
C THR A 31 22.19 25.23 7.13
N ALA A 32 22.83 24.16 7.62
CA ALA A 32 24.28 24.00 7.59
C ALA A 32 24.83 23.79 6.17
N TYR A 33 24.09 23.12 5.28
CA TYR A 33 24.50 22.91 3.88
C TYR A 33 24.03 24.06 2.97
N PHE A 34 22.83 24.58 3.16
CA PHE A 34 22.19 25.58 2.29
C PHE A 34 22.09 26.94 2.98
N ARG A 35 23.24 27.61 3.13
CA ARG A 35 23.37 28.87 3.90
C ARG A 35 23.01 30.12 3.10
N ASN A 36 23.16 30.07 1.78
CA ASN A 36 22.98 31.22 0.90
C ASN A 36 22.63 30.79 -0.54
N THR A 37 22.34 31.76 -1.41
CA THR A 37 21.95 31.53 -2.81
C THR A 37 22.98 30.71 -3.58
N GLN A 38 24.28 30.89 -3.33
CA GLN A 38 25.35 30.15 -3.99
C GLN A 38 25.31 28.66 -3.63
N THR A 39 25.12 28.33 -2.35
CA THR A 39 24.98 26.93 -1.92
C THR A 39 23.68 26.29 -2.42
N LEU A 40 22.59 27.07 -2.53
CA LEU A 40 21.29 26.64 -3.05
C LEU A 40 21.29 26.33 -4.55
N THR A 41 22.16 26.98 -5.33
CA THR A 41 22.26 26.76 -6.79
C THR A 41 23.36 25.78 -7.18
N ASN A 42 24.17 25.30 -6.22
CA ASN A 42 25.30 24.43 -6.49
C ASN A 42 24.94 22.94 -6.29
N ILE A 43 25.00 22.17 -7.38
CA ILE A 43 24.74 20.72 -7.39
C ILE A 43 25.67 19.92 -6.46
N ALA A 44 26.89 20.38 -6.23
CA ALA A 44 27.82 19.72 -5.31
C ALA A 44 27.31 19.77 -3.86
N THR A 45 26.63 20.85 -3.46
CA THR A 45 25.99 20.97 -2.14
C THR A 45 24.90 19.92 -1.97
N TYR A 46 24.05 19.72 -2.98
CA TYR A 46 22.99 18.69 -2.93
C TYR A 46 23.56 17.28 -2.88
N ARG A 47 24.63 17.00 -3.64
CA ARG A 47 25.31 15.70 -3.59
C ARG A 47 25.92 15.43 -2.22
N ALA A 48 26.60 16.43 -1.64
CA ALA A 48 27.16 16.33 -0.30
C ALA A 48 26.05 16.15 0.74
N TYR A 49 24.99 16.97 0.72
CA TYR A 49 23.85 16.84 1.62
C TYR A 49 23.21 15.45 1.53
N TYR A 50 22.98 14.94 0.32
CA TYR A 50 22.42 13.60 0.12
C TYR A 50 23.36 12.49 0.62
N ALA A 51 24.68 12.63 0.46
CA ALA A 51 25.64 11.63 0.93
C ALA A 51 25.91 11.69 2.45
N ASP A 52 25.80 12.89 3.03
CA ASP A 52 26.32 13.18 4.36
C ASP A 52 25.28 13.40 5.45
N ALA A 53 24.11 13.93 5.11
CA ALA A 53 23.00 14.02 6.03
C ALA A 53 22.36 12.64 6.27
N ASP A 54 21.44 12.59 7.24
CA ASP A 54 20.66 11.38 7.47
C ASP A 54 19.80 11.07 6.22
N PRO A 55 19.75 9.82 5.72
CA PRO A 55 18.94 9.45 4.57
C PRO A 55 17.45 9.80 4.72
N PHE A 56 16.96 9.93 5.96
CA PHE A 56 15.60 10.37 6.24
C PHE A 56 15.36 11.82 5.81
N HIS A 57 16.38 12.67 5.84
CA HIS A 57 16.26 14.10 5.52
C HIS A 57 15.89 14.34 4.06
N SER A 58 16.55 13.67 3.13
CA SER A 58 16.23 13.77 1.70
C SER A 58 14.84 13.19 1.39
N ALA A 59 14.41 12.15 2.10
CA ALA A 59 13.04 11.65 2.02
C ALA A 59 12.01 12.67 2.53
N MET A 60 12.27 13.34 3.66
CA MET A 60 11.42 14.42 4.18
C MET A 60 11.32 15.61 3.23
N ALA A 61 12.46 16.06 2.68
CA ALA A 61 12.50 17.16 1.72
C ALA A 61 11.73 16.81 0.43
N PHE A 62 11.91 15.60 -0.08
CA PHE A 62 11.16 15.10 -1.24
C PHE A 62 9.65 15.01 -0.94
N CYS A 63 9.27 14.50 0.23
CA CYS A 63 7.87 14.46 0.65
C CYS A 63 7.23 15.86 0.71
N ALA A 64 7.94 16.85 1.27
CA ALA A 64 7.47 18.22 1.33
C ALA A 64 7.31 18.85 -0.08
N LEU A 65 8.30 18.61 -0.96
CA LEU A 65 8.25 19.08 -2.35
C LEU A 65 7.07 18.47 -3.11
N VAL A 66 6.83 17.17 -2.98
CA VAL A 66 5.71 16.50 -3.66
C VAL A 66 4.37 16.92 -3.05
N SER A 67 4.29 17.14 -1.74
CA SER A 67 3.08 17.69 -1.08
C SER A 67 2.74 19.07 -1.64
N PHE A 68 3.74 19.94 -1.79
CA PHE A 68 3.58 21.26 -2.38
C PHE A 68 3.15 21.19 -3.86
N TYR A 69 3.76 20.28 -4.63
CA TYR A 69 3.37 20.00 -6.01
C TYR A 69 1.90 19.55 -6.11
N VAL A 70 1.47 18.59 -5.30
CA VAL A 70 0.08 18.10 -5.28
C VAL A 70 -0.89 19.23 -5.00
N TRP A 71 -0.60 20.05 -3.99
CA TRP A 71 -1.44 21.19 -3.64
C TRP A 71 -1.55 22.19 -4.80
N ILE A 72 -0.42 22.62 -5.39
CA ILE A 72 -0.42 23.55 -6.53
C ILE A 72 -1.18 22.97 -7.71
N MET A 73 -0.92 21.72 -8.07
CA MET A 73 -1.54 21.08 -9.22
C MET A 73 -3.05 20.90 -9.02
N GLU A 74 -3.51 20.63 -7.80
CA GLU A 74 -4.94 20.64 -7.49
C GLU A 74 -5.54 22.03 -7.74
N LYS A 75 -4.86 23.13 -7.36
CA LYS A 75 -5.37 24.49 -7.62
C LYS A 75 -5.37 24.88 -9.08
N ILE A 76 -4.38 24.43 -9.85
CA ILE A 76 -4.31 24.69 -11.29
C ILE A 76 -5.39 23.89 -12.04
N THR A 77 -5.58 22.62 -11.68
CA THR A 77 -6.44 21.69 -12.44
C THR A 77 -7.87 21.57 -11.92
N GLY A 78 -8.12 21.96 -10.66
CA GLY A 78 -9.37 21.68 -9.96
C GLY A 78 -9.59 20.21 -9.61
N ASN A 79 -8.57 19.36 -9.78
CA ASN A 79 -8.67 17.90 -9.63
C ASN A 79 -7.84 17.44 -8.42
N ALA A 80 -8.51 16.83 -7.43
CA ALA A 80 -7.91 16.33 -6.19
C ALA A 80 -7.15 15.00 -6.35
N SER A 81 -7.29 14.32 -7.49
CA SER A 81 -6.61 13.05 -7.79
C SER A 81 -5.14 13.19 -8.19
N GLN A 82 -4.50 14.35 -8.00
CA GLN A 82 -3.07 14.50 -8.28
C GLN A 82 -2.24 13.49 -7.49
N VAL A 83 -2.58 13.28 -6.22
CA VAL A 83 -1.88 12.29 -5.38
C VAL A 83 -2.20 10.86 -5.81
N ASP A 84 -3.41 10.57 -6.29
CA ASP A 84 -3.86 9.22 -6.69
C ASP A 84 -2.99 8.62 -7.80
N GLY A 85 -2.50 9.43 -8.73
CA GLY A 85 -1.52 8.98 -9.72
C GLY A 85 -0.14 8.68 -9.11
N LEU A 86 0.29 9.52 -8.17
CA LEU A 86 1.59 9.41 -7.51
C LEU A 86 1.69 8.20 -6.57
N TRP A 87 0.56 7.73 -6.03
CA TRP A 87 0.46 6.48 -5.28
C TRP A 87 1.11 5.30 -5.99
N THR A 88 1.07 5.29 -7.33
CA THR A 88 1.61 4.19 -8.12
C THR A 88 3.15 4.16 -8.14
N PHE A 89 3.83 5.26 -7.80
CA PHE A 89 5.28 5.38 -7.94
C PHE A 89 6.00 5.76 -6.63
N LEU A 90 5.41 6.61 -5.79
CA LEU A 90 6.10 7.17 -4.63
C LEU A 90 6.62 6.12 -3.64
N PRO A 91 5.87 5.06 -3.26
CA PRO A 91 6.40 4.02 -2.37
C PRO A 91 7.65 3.34 -2.95
N LEU A 92 7.68 3.11 -4.27
CA LEU A 92 8.86 2.58 -4.95
C LEU A 92 10.01 3.58 -4.93
N ILE A 93 9.76 4.86 -5.22
CA ILE A 93 10.79 5.91 -5.18
C ILE A 93 11.45 5.98 -3.79
N TYR A 94 10.67 5.95 -2.71
CA TYR A 94 11.21 5.93 -1.35
C TYR A 94 11.97 4.63 -1.06
N SER A 95 11.47 3.48 -1.51
CA SER A 95 12.20 2.20 -1.36
C SER A 95 13.55 2.22 -2.10
N VAL A 96 13.56 2.68 -3.35
CA VAL A 96 14.78 2.84 -4.17
C VAL A 96 15.74 3.80 -3.48
N HIS A 97 15.26 4.94 -3.01
CA HIS A 97 16.04 5.95 -2.29
C HIS A 97 16.87 5.32 -1.16
N PHE A 98 16.23 4.58 -0.25
CA PHE A 98 16.95 3.95 0.86
C PHE A 98 17.85 2.79 0.40
N THR A 99 17.48 2.07 -0.66
CA THR A 99 18.30 0.98 -1.21
C THR A 99 19.59 1.47 -1.87
N VAL A 100 19.54 2.60 -2.57
CA VAL A 100 20.70 3.15 -3.29
C VAL A 100 21.49 4.18 -2.48
N HIS A 101 20.98 4.65 -1.33
CA HIS A 101 21.62 5.71 -0.55
C HIS A 101 23.10 5.41 -0.23
N LYS A 102 23.40 4.16 0.15
CA LYS A 102 24.77 3.70 0.46
C LYS A 102 25.74 3.84 -0.73
N TYR A 103 25.26 3.88 -1.97
CA TYR A 103 26.08 4.15 -3.15
C TYR A 103 26.69 5.55 -3.13
N PHE A 104 26.01 6.52 -2.54
CA PHE A 104 26.41 7.92 -2.50
C PHE A 104 27.22 8.27 -1.24
N THR A 105 27.28 7.38 -0.24
CA THR A 105 28.06 7.63 0.98
C THR A 105 29.52 7.23 0.81
N TYR A 106 30.42 7.90 1.53
CA TYR A 106 31.83 7.54 1.55
C TYR A 106 32.01 6.10 2.07
N GLN A 107 32.72 5.26 1.31
CA GLN A 107 33.08 3.89 1.69
C GLN A 107 34.61 3.79 1.74
N PRO A 108 35.20 3.34 2.86
CA PRO A 108 36.64 3.15 2.93
C PRO A 108 37.07 2.05 1.95
N ALA A 109 38.24 2.20 1.33
CA ALA A 109 38.76 1.19 0.43
C ALA A 109 39.09 -0.09 1.21
N LYS A 110 38.71 -1.26 0.68
CA LYS A 110 39.04 -2.55 1.30
C LYS A 110 40.51 -2.86 1.02
N ILE A 111 41.33 -2.94 2.06
CA ILE A 111 42.72 -3.35 1.94
C ILE A 111 42.78 -4.85 2.25
N THR A 112 43.31 -5.63 1.32
CA THR A 112 43.51 -7.07 1.51
C THR A 112 44.99 -7.40 1.48
N LEU A 113 45.42 -8.31 2.35
CA LEU A 113 46.83 -8.66 2.56
C LEU A 113 47.54 -9.10 1.26
N PHE A 114 46.83 -9.74 0.34
CA PHE A 114 47.39 -10.31 -0.90
C PHE A 114 46.93 -9.62 -2.19
N HIS A 115 45.87 -8.79 -2.15
CA HIS A 115 45.31 -8.17 -3.37
C HIS A 115 45.31 -6.63 -3.33
N GLY A 116 45.97 -6.02 -2.34
CA GLY A 116 46.12 -4.57 -2.25
C GLY A 116 44.79 -3.84 -2.01
N VAL A 117 44.66 -2.64 -2.59
CA VAL A 117 43.47 -1.79 -2.51
C VAL A 117 42.39 -2.33 -3.47
N GLN A 118 41.34 -2.93 -2.91
CA GLN A 118 40.17 -3.35 -3.68
C GLN A 118 39.15 -2.21 -3.75
N HIS A 119 38.77 -1.85 -4.97
CA HIS A 119 37.66 -0.93 -5.21
C HIS A 119 36.33 -1.64 -4.94
N ALA A 120 35.44 -0.97 -4.21
CA ALA A 120 34.10 -1.47 -3.92
C ALA A 120 33.30 -1.69 -5.21
N SER A 121 32.80 -2.91 -5.39
CA SER A 121 31.86 -3.25 -6.46
C SER A 121 30.48 -2.61 -6.20
N ILE A 122 29.58 -2.66 -7.19
CA ILE A 122 28.20 -2.19 -6.99
C ILE A 122 27.48 -2.99 -5.89
N TRP A 123 27.83 -4.26 -5.72
CA TRP A 123 27.25 -5.14 -4.71
C TRP A 123 27.77 -4.87 -3.29
N ASP A 124 28.92 -4.20 -3.16
CA ASP A 124 29.38 -3.68 -1.85
C ASP A 124 28.59 -2.44 -1.42
N LYS A 125 27.96 -1.76 -2.39
CA LYS A 125 27.28 -0.46 -2.23
C LYS A 125 25.77 -0.57 -2.09
N ILE A 126 25.20 -1.76 -2.23
CA ILE A 126 23.76 -2.02 -2.10
C ILE A 126 23.57 -3.20 -1.15
N GLU A 127 22.70 -3.04 -0.15
CA GLU A 127 22.38 -4.14 0.76
C GLU A 127 21.43 -5.14 0.07
N PRO A 128 21.78 -6.45 -0.02
CA PRO A 128 20.95 -7.44 -0.70
C PRO A 128 19.51 -7.54 -0.18
N ARG A 129 19.26 -7.42 1.13
CA ARG A 129 17.90 -7.43 1.68
C ARG A 129 17.09 -6.21 1.23
N LEU A 130 17.69 -5.03 1.20
CA LEU A 130 17.05 -3.82 0.69
C LEU A 130 16.78 -3.94 -0.82
N ALA A 131 17.72 -4.47 -1.59
CA ALA A 131 17.54 -4.75 -3.01
C ALA A 131 16.37 -5.71 -3.27
N LEU A 132 16.25 -6.78 -2.47
CA LEU A 132 15.13 -7.71 -2.55
C LEU A 132 13.80 -6.99 -2.24
N MET A 133 13.73 -6.21 -1.15
CA MET A 133 12.52 -5.45 -0.81
C MET A 133 12.13 -4.47 -1.93
N THR A 134 13.10 -3.77 -2.54
CA THR A 134 12.85 -2.87 -3.68
C THR A 134 12.44 -3.63 -4.94
N ALA A 135 12.95 -4.84 -5.18
CA ALA A 135 12.50 -5.68 -6.28
C ALA A 135 11.02 -6.10 -6.08
N LEU A 136 10.64 -6.48 -4.86
CA LEU A 136 9.25 -6.78 -4.50
C LEU A 136 8.35 -5.55 -4.66
N ALA A 137 8.79 -4.38 -4.17
CA ALA A 137 8.10 -3.10 -4.35
C ALA A 137 7.96 -2.74 -5.84
N THR A 138 8.95 -3.05 -6.67
CA THR A 138 8.89 -2.87 -8.13
C THR A 138 7.79 -3.74 -8.74
N LEU A 139 7.69 -5.02 -8.37
CA LEU A 139 6.62 -5.90 -8.84
C LEU A 139 5.23 -5.37 -8.43
N TRP A 140 5.10 -4.90 -7.19
CA TRP A 140 3.88 -4.27 -6.72
C TRP A 140 3.52 -3.00 -7.50
N CYS A 141 4.52 -2.14 -7.75
CA CYS A 141 4.38 -0.91 -8.53
C CYS A 141 3.95 -1.21 -9.98
N ILE A 142 4.55 -2.20 -10.64
CA ILE A 142 4.18 -2.63 -11.99
C ILE A 142 2.71 -3.07 -12.02
N ARG A 143 2.29 -3.93 -11.07
CA ARG A 143 0.90 -4.39 -10.96
C ARG A 143 -0.06 -3.21 -10.74
N LEU A 144 0.25 -2.33 -9.80
CA LEU A 144 -0.61 -1.19 -9.46
C LEU A 144 -0.73 -0.22 -10.64
N THR A 145 0.40 0.11 -11.28
CA THR A 145 0.45 1.00 -12.45
C THR A 145 -0.33 0.40 -13.62
N TYR A 146 -0.19 -0.89 -13.89
CA TYR A 146 -0.97 -1.59 -14.90
C TYR A 146 -2.48 -1.48 -14.62
N ASN A 147 -2.90 -1.64 -13.36
CA ASN A 147 -4.31 -1.49 -12.99
C ASN A 147 -4.80 -0.04 -13.10
N ALA A 148 -3.98 0.94 -12.72
CA ALA A 148 -4.28 2.36 -12.82
C ALA A 148 -4.45 2.83 -14.27
N ILE A 149 -3.55 2.40 -15.18
CA ILE A 149 -3.63 2.69 -16.61
C ILE A 149 -4.94 2.17 -17.20
N ARG A 150 -5.28 0.90 -16.95
CA ARG A 150 -6.51 0.29 -17.47
C ARG A 150 -7.77 1.01 -16.96
N ARG A 151 -7.76 1.47 -15.71
CA ARG A 151 -8.86 2.24 -15.13
C ARG A 151 -8.92 3.69 -15.60
N GLY A 152 -7.98 4.14 -16.43
CA GLY A 152 -7.93 5.50 -16.97
C GLY A 152 -7.46 6.56 -15.98
N MET A 153 -6.81 6.17 -14.87
CA MET A 153 -6.42 7.08 -13.79
C MET A 153 -5.47 8.20 -14.24
N PHE A 154 -4.71 7.99 -15.31
CA PHE A 154 -3.77 8.98 -15.87
C PHE A 154 -4.36 9.81 -17.02
N LYS A 155 -5.64 9.63 -17.37
CA LYS A 155 -6.26 10.44 -18.44
C LYS A 155 -6.47 11.88 -17.92
N PRO A 156 -6.17 12.91 -18.73
CA PRO A 156 -6.40 14.30 -18.32
C PRO A 156 -7.86 14.54 -17.94
N GLY A 157 -8.07 15.13 -16.76
CA GLY A 157 -9.40 15.48 -16.25
C GLY A 157 -10.14 14.35 -15.52
N GLU A 158 -9.62 13.11 -15.51
CA GLU A 158 -10.20 12.04 -14.69
C GLU A 158 -9.89 12.29 -13.21
N GLU A 159 -10.92 12.23 -12.38
CA GLU A 159 -10.85 12.36 -10.91
C GLU A 159 -11.52 11.14 -10.28
N ASP A 160 -10.96 10.61 -9.19
CA ASP A 160 -11.61 9.55 -8.43
C ASP A 160 -12.99 10.03 -7.97
N TYR A 161 -14.02 9.23 -8.28
CA TYR A 161 -15.41 9.56 -8.03
C TYR A 161 -15.73 9.91 -6.57
N ARG A 162 -14.89 9.49 -5.61
CA ARG A 162 -15.04 9.79 -4.18
C ARG A 162 -14.78 11.27 -3.89
N TRP A 163 -13.87 11.94 -4.60
CA TRP A 163 -13.56 13.35 -4.35
C TRP A 163 -14.74 14.29 -4.64
N PRO A 164 -15.44 14.21 -5.80
CA PRO A 164 -16.64 15.00 -6.03
C PRO A 164 -17.76 14.73 -5.00
N LEU A 165 -17.92 13.47 -4.56
CA LEU A 165 -18.94 13.11 -3.57
C LEU A 165 -18.62 13.75 -2.21
N LEU A 166 -17.35 13.69 -1.78
CA LEU A 166 -16.90 14.29 -0.53
C LEU A 166 -16.92 15.83 -0.58
N ARG A 167 -16.53 16.42 -1.72
CA ARG A 167 -16.56 17.86 -1.95
C ARG A 167 -17.98 18.44 -1.81
N LYS A 168 -19.00 17.69 -2.24
CA LYS A 168 -20.42 18.09 -2.10
C LYS A 168 -20.90 18.14 -0.65
N THR A 169 -20.24 17.45 0.28
CA THR A 169 -20.62 17.44 1.70
C THR A 169 -19.92 18.53 2.52
N MET A 170 -19.07 19.36 1.91
CA MET A 170 -18.25 20.36 2.59
C MET A 170 -18.47 21.75 2.00
N SER A 171 -18.33 22.79 2.84
CA SER A 171 -18.23 24.17 2.35
C SER A 171 -16.86 24.40 1.70
N ARG A 172 -16.73 25.44 0.86
CA ARG A 172 -15.47 25.76 0.17
C ARG A 172 -14.27 25.90 1.13
N PRO A 173 -14.35 26.66 2.24
CA PRO A 173 -13.20 26.78 3.15
C PRO A 173 -12.81 25.45 3.81
N VAL A 174 -13.80 24.61 4.14
CA VAL A 174 -13.55 23.29 4.72
C VAL A 174 -12.88 22.36 3.71
N TRP A 175 -13.31 22.39 2.44
CA TRP A 175 -12.65 21.66 1.36
C TRP A 175 -11.19 22.08 1.18
N GLU A 176 -10.91 23.39 1.23
CA GLU A 176 -9.55 23.92 1.08
C GLU A 176 -8.61 23.42 2.20
N ILE A 177 -9.06 23.50 3.46
CA ILE A 177 -8.32 22.97 4.61
C ILE A 177 -8.12 21.45 4.46
N PHE A 178 -9.18 20.73 4.11
CA PHE A 178 -9.12 19.28 3.90
C PHE A 178 -8.14 18.91 2.78
N SER A 179 -8.18 19.60 1.65
CA SER A 179 -7.28 19.39 0.51
C SER A 179 -5.81 19.58 0.93
N ILE A 180 -5.47 20.67 1.61
CA ILE A 180 -4.10 20.94 2.04
C ILE A 180 -3.61 19.87 3.04
N PHE A 181 -4.35 19.64 4.12
CA PHE A 181 -3.85 18.80 5.20
C PHE A 181 -3.99 17.31 4.92
N PHE A 182 -5.09 16.89 4.31
CA PHE A 182 -5.33 15.47 4.03
C PHE A 182 -4.79 15.05 2.67
N ILE A 183 -5.24 15.68 1.57
CA ILE A 183 -4.91 15.24 0.20
C ILE A 183 -3.44 15.51 -0.12
N ALA A 184 -2.95 16.73 0.15
CA ALA A 184 -1.59 17.10 -0.18
C ALA A 184 -0.58 16.60 0.85
N ILE A 185 -0.78 16.86 2.15
CA ILE A 185 0.23 16.56 3.18
C ILE A 185 0.10 15.10 3.67
N ALA A 186 -1.04 14.71 4.25
CA ALA A 186 -1.16 13.41 4.93
C ALA A 186 -0.99 12.22 3.98
N GLN A 187 -1.53 12.28 2.76
CA GLN A 187 -1.35 11.21 1.77
C GLN A 187 0.12 11.07 1.34
N ASN A 188 0.86 12.16 1.14
CA ASN A 188 2.28 12.08 0.79
C ASN A 188 3.14 11.56 1.96
N ILE A 189 2.83 11.98 3.20
CA ILE A 189 3.46 11.42 4.40
C ILE A 189 3.18 9.92 4.51
N LEU A 190 1.93 9.49 4.25
CA LEU A 190 1.57 8.08 4.24
C LEU A 190 2.40 7.28 3.23
N LEU A 191 2.59 7.81 2.02
CA LEU A 191 3.43 7.19 0.99
C LEU A 191 4.91 7.12 1.40
N ALA A 192 5.44 8.13 2.09
CA ALA A 192 6.79 8.10 2.65
C ALA A 192 6.92 7.06 3.78
N ILE A 193 5.92 6.97 4.65
CA ILE A 193 5.88 6.04 5.79
C ILE A 193 5.97 4.57 5.35
N THR A 194 5.50 4.24 4.13
CA THR A 194 5.61 2.88 3.59
C THR A 194 7.04 2.34 3.57
N ALA A 195 8.03 3.23 3.43
CA ALA A 195 9.46 2.90 3.35
C ALA A 195 10.21 2.99 4.71
N LEU A 196 9.51 3.20 5.83
CA LEU A 196 10.15 3.13 7.17
C LEU A 196 10.90 1.83 7.44
N PRO A 197 10.42 0.63 7.01
CA PRO A 197 11.22 -0.60 7.10
C PRO A 197 12.55 -0.50 6.36
N ASN A 198 12.58 0.07 5.15
CA ASN A 198 13.81 0.25 4.38
C ASN A 198 14.79 1.21 5.08
N TYR A 199 14.29 2.33 5.61
CA TYR A 199 15.09 3.27 6.40
C TYR A 199 15.72 2.59 7.62
N LEU A 200 14.89 1.91 8.43
CA LEU A 200 15.34 1.19 9.62
C LEU A 200 16.43 0.17 9.28
N LEU A 201 16.22 -0.64 8.24
CA LEU A 201 17.17 -1.68 7.85
C LEU A 201 18.47 -1.11 7.29
N LEU A 202 18.42 -0.01 6.52
CA LEU A 202 19.62 0.67 6.00
C LEU A 202 20.53 1.15 7.13
N THR A 203 19.97 1.71 8.20
CA THR A 203 20.79 2.28 9.27
C THR A 203 21.50 1.22 10.11
N THR A 204 21.06 -0.04 10.08
CA THR A 204 21.75 -1.17 10.75
C THR A 204 23.12 -1.51 10.16
N THR A 205 23.45 -1.02 8.97
CA THR A 205 24.78 -1.20 8.35
C THR A 205 25.51 0.11 8.08
N SER A 206 24.92 1.25 8.45
CA SER A 206 25.54 2.55 8.23
C SER A 206 26.58 2.83 9.30
N VAL A 207 27.82 3.08 8.88
CA VAL A 207 28.92 3.50 9.78
C VAL A 207 28.61 4.85 10.47
N LYS A 208 27.80 5.70 9.85
CA LYS A 208 27.38 7.01 10.41
C LYS A 208 26.31 6.89 11.48
N HIS A 209 25.52 5.81 11.44
CA HIS A 209 24.49 5.52 12.43
C HIS A 209 24.99 4.35 13.27
N VAL A 210 25.72 4.67 14.34
CA VAL A 210 26.30 3.65 15.25
C VAL A 210 25.16 2.76 15.76
N THR A 211 25.10 1.57 15.21
CA THR A 211 24.11 0.55 15.54
C THR A 211 24.89 -0.71 15.90
N GLU A 212 24.47 -1.35 16.99
CA GLU A 212 25.04 -2.63 17.39
C GLU A 212 24.83 -3.67 16.27
N PRO A 213 25.66 -4.72 16.19
CA PRO A 213 25.44 -5.77 15.21
C PRO A 213 24.07 -6.43 15.39
N VAL A 214 23.31 -6.52 14.31
CA VAL A 214 22.04 -7.26 14.31
C VAL A 214 22.27 -8.77 14.15
N PRO A 215 21.45 -9.65 14.75
CA PRO A 215 21.62 -11.11 14.66
C PRO A 215 21.63 -11.64 13.22
N ARG A 216 20.86 -11.02 12.33
CA ARG A 216 20.75 -11.41 10.92
C ARG A 216 21.01 -10.20 10.02
N PRO A 217 22.28 -9.93 9.67
CA PRO A 217 22.67 -8.77 8.87
C PRO A 217 21.90 -8.65 7.54
N VAL A 218 21.66 -7.41 7.11
CA VAL A 218 20.95 -7.09 5.85
C VAL A 218 21.84 -7.26 4.62
N ASN A 219 23.15 -7.40 4.82
CA ASN A 219 24.16 -7.60 3.78
C ASN A 219 24.17 -9.04 3.20
N LYS A 220 23.36 -9.95 3.75
CA LYS A 220 23.25 -11.34 3.33
C LYS A 220 21.80 -11.80 3.35
N LEU A 221 21.38 -12.49 2.28
CA LEU A 221 20.09 -13.15 2.23
C LEU A 221 20.14 -14.49 2.98
N ILE A 222 19.09 -14.76 3.73
CA ILE A 222 18.84 -16.01 4.46
C ILE A 222 17.54 -16.66 3.99
N LEU A 223 17.27 -17.90 4.40
CA LEU A 223 16.04 -18.62 4.03
C LEU A 223 14.77 -17.80 4.28
N GLY A 224 14.71 -17.07 5.40
CA GLY A 224 13.58 -16.22 5.75
C GLY A 224 13.31 -15.11 4.72
N ASP A 225 14.34 -14.55 4.08
CA ASP A 225 14.17 -13.54 3.03
C ASP A 225 13.44 -14.13 1.82
N TYR A 226 13.80 -15.35 1.41
CA TYR A 226 13.15 -16.05 0.31
C TYR A 226 11.72 -16.47 0.65
N VAL A 227 11.46 -16.87 1.90
CA VAL A 227 10.11 -17.19 2.36
C VAL A 227 9.22 -15.94 2.33
N LEU A 228 9.68 -14.80 2.84
CA LEU A 228 8.93 -13.54 2.77
C LEU A 228 8.71 -13.09 1.32
N ALA A 229 9.71 -13.22 0.46
CA ALA A 229 9.58 -12.91 -0.96
C ALA A 229 8.56 -13.82 -1.65
N ALA A 230 8.56 -15.12 -1.37
CA ALA A 230 7.58 -16.06 -1.92
C ALA A 230 6.16 -15.73 -1.44
N LEU A 231 5.98 -15.43 -0.13
CA LEU A 231 4.70 -14.99 0.42
C LEU A 231 4.22 -13.69 -0.23
N PHE A 232 5.12 -12.73 -0.47
CA PHE A 232 4.80 -11.49 -1.18
C PHE A 232 4.30 -11.77 -2.59
N VAL A 233 5.02 -12.59 -3.36
CA VAL A 233 4.65 -12.92 -4.74
C VAL A 233 3.30 -13.64 -4.79
N VAL A 234 3.07 -14.63 -3.91
CA VAL A 234 1.77 -15.31 -3.81
C VAL A 234 0.65 -14.32 -3.48
N ASN A 235 0.86 -13.44 -2.50
CA ASN A 235 -0.10 -12.40 -2.14
C ASN A 235 -0.40 -11.45 -3.31
N LEU A 236 0.65 -11.02 -4.03
CA LEU A 236 0.53 -10.15 -5.20
C LEU A 236 -0.20 -10.84 -6.37
N THR A 237 0.03 -12.14 -6.57
CA THR A 237 -0.68 -12.95 -7.57
C THR A 237 -2.16 -13.05 -7.24
N VAL A 238 -2.53 -13.35 -5.99
CA VAL A 238 -3.94 -13.36 -5.55
C VAL A 238 -4.57 -11.98 -5.74
N GLN A 239 -3.83 -10.92 -5.40
CA GLN A 239 -4.26 -9.55 -5.62
C GLN A 239 -4.55 -9.25 -7.10
N PHE A 240 -3.65 -9.67 -8.00
CA PHE A 240 -3.83 -9.50 -9.44
C PHE A 240 -5.06 -10.23 -9.96
N TYR A 241 -5.31 -11.46 -9.50
CA TYR A 241 -6.53 -12.19 -9.84
C TYR A 241 -7.80 -11.51 -9.29
N ALA A 242 -7.76 -10.97 -8.07
CA ALA A 242 -8.88 -10.22 -7.49
C ALA A 242 -9.20 -8.96 -8.31
N ASP A 243 -8.17 -8.19 -8.69
CA ASP A 243 -8.30 -7.04 -9.57
C ASP A 243 -8.86 -7.45 -10.95
N GLN A 244 -8.39 -8.57 -11.52
CA GLN A 244 -8.86 -9.07 -12.81
C GLN A 244 -10.32 -9.55 -12.76
N GLN A 245 -10.74 -10.22 -11.67
CA GLN A 245 -12.13 -10.61 -11.48
C GLN A 245 -13.04 -9.37 -11.42
N GLN A 246 -12.62 -8.33 -10.69
CA GLN A 246 -13.39 -7.08 -10.61
C GLN A 246 -13.44 -6.35 -11.95
N TRP A 247 -12.32 -6.31 -12.68
CA TRP A 247 -12.25 -5.72 -14.01
C TRP A 247 -13.21 -6.41 -14.98
N ASN A 248 -13.14 -7.75 -15.04
CA ASN A 248 -14.03 -8.57 -15.86
C ASN A 248 -15.50 -8.33 -15.49
N TYR A 249 -15.82 -8.29 -14.20
CA TYR A 249 -17.17 -8.00 -13.74
C TYR A 249 -17.66 -6.62 -14.18
N GLN A 250 -16.85 -5.57 -14.01
CA GLN A 250 -17.26 -4.22 -14.40
C GLN A 250 -17.44 -4.08 -15.92
N ASN A 251 -16.60 -4.76 -16.72
CA ASN A 251 -16.79 -4.81 -18.17
C ASN A 251 -18.06 -5.56 -18.54
N TYR A 252 -18.26 -6.75 -17.98
CA TYR A 252 -19.47 -7.54 -18.19
C TYR A 252 -20.72 -6.74 -17.86
N LYS A 253 -20.80 -6.13 -16.68
CA LYS A 253 -21.93 -5.28 -16.26
C LYS A 253 -22.22 -4.12 -17.23
N ARG A 254 -21.20 -3.62 -17.92
CA ARG A 254 -21.33 -2.56 -18.94
C ARG A 254 -21.65 -3.10 -20.34
N GLY A 255 -21.96 -4.39 -20.46
CA GLY A 255 -22.22 -5.04 -21.74
C GLY A 255 -20.96 -5.19 -22.60
N LYS A 256 -19.79 -5.39 -21.99
CA LYS A 256 -18.50 -5.54 -22.68
C LYS A 256 -17.83 -6.86 -22.36
N ASN A 257 -16.99 -7.34 -23.26
CA ASN A 257 -16.10 -8.49 -23.06
C ASN A 257 -14.83 -8.08 -22.27
N PRO A 258 -13.92 -9.03 -21.95
CA PRO A 258 -12.69 -8.72 -21.21
C PRO A 258 -11.78 -7.68 -21.90
N GLN A 259 -11.81 -7.61 -23.23
CA GLN A 259 -11.06 -6.67 -24.07
C GLN A 259 -11.83 -5.37 -24.35
N GLU A 260 -12.85 -5.06 -23.53
CA GLU A 260 -13.66 -3.83 -23.58
C GLU A 260 -14.50 -3.66 -24.85
N LYS A 261 -14.60 -4.68 -25.70
CA LYS A 261 -15.46 -4.66 -26.89
C LYS A 261 -16.92 -4.89 -26.46
N PRO A 262 -17.88 -4.18 -27.04
CA PRO A 262 -19.30 -4.43 -26.78
C PRO A 262 -19.68 -5.88 -27.06
N LEU A 263 -20.51 -6.45 -26.19
CA LEU A 263 -21.12 -7.75 -26.43
C LEU A 263 -22.14 -7.66 -27.58
N PRO A 264 -22.41 -8.77 -28.30
CA PRO A 264 -23.45 -8.80 -29.32
C PRO A 264 -24.80 -8.35 -28.76
N SER A 265 -25.59 -7.59 -29.53
CA SER A 265 -26.89 -7.07 -29.09
C SER A 265 -27.85 -8.16 -28.61
N ALA A 266 -27.75 -9.38 -29.15
CA ALA A 266 -28.56 -10.52 -28.72
C ALA A 266 -28.23 -11.01 -27.29
N MET A 267 -27.08 -10.64 -26.74
CA MET A 267 -26.62 -11.03 -25.40
C MET A 267 -26.90 -9.97 -24.33
N VAL A 268 -27.46 -8.83 -24.72
CA VAL A 268 -27.69 -7.68 -23.83
C VAL A 268 -29.16 -7.30 -23.88
N ASP A 269 -29.76 -7.09 -22.71
CA ASP A 269 -31.14 -6.66 -22.60
C ASP A 269 -31.33 -5.27 -23.25
N PRO A 270 -32.31 -5.09 -24.15
CA PRO A 270 -32.45 -3.86 -24.92
C PRO A 270 -32.80 -2.64 -24.05
N VAL A 271 -33.43 -2.85 -22.87
CA VAL A 271 -33.92 -1.78 -21.99
C VAL A 271 -32.89 -1.46 -20.91
N SER A 272 -32.52 -2.44 -20.10
CA SER A 272 -31.60 -2.30 -18.97
C SER A 272 -30.13 -2.26 -19.38
N LYS A 273 -29.80 -2.68 -20.61
CA LYS A 273 -28.42 -2.82 -21.13
C LYS A 273 -27.55 -3.80 -20.33
N LEU A 274 -28.15 -4.68 -19.54
CA LEU A 274 -27.44 -5.70 -18.77
C LEU A 274 -27.27 -6.99 -19.58
N PRO A 275 -26.16 -7.73 -19.40
CA PRO A 275 -26.01 -9.03 -20.04
C PRO A 275 -27.03 -10.06 -19.58
N LEU A 276 -27.45 -10.92 -20.51
CA LEU A 276 -28.48 -11.95 -20.28
C LEU A 276 -27.91 -13.36 -20.05
N GLN A 277 -26.63 -13.59 -20.37
CA GLN A 277 -26.04 -14.93 -20.40
C GLN A 277 -24.65 -14.96 -19.77
N ASN A 278 -24.36 -16.05 -19.04
CA ASN A 278 -23.03 -16.34 -18.52
C ASN A 278 -21.99 -16.43 -19.66
N GLN A 279 -20.76 -16.01 -19.38
CA GLN A 279 -19.66 -16.02 -20.34
C GLN A 279 -18.56 -16.96 -19.86
N THR A 280 -18.02 -17.79 -20.75
CA THR A 280 -16.91 -18.70 -20.44
C THR A 280 -15.65 -17.94 -20.03
N GLU A 281 -15.39 -16.78 -20.66
CA GLU A 281 -14.20 -15.96 -20.36
C GLU A 281 -14.30 -15.18 -19.03
N MET A 282 -15.51 -15.02 -18.50
CA MET A 282 -15.78 -14.28 -17.26
C MET A 282 -16.67 -15.11 -16.32
N PRO A 283 -16.19 -16.27 -15.86
CA PRO A 283 -17.03 -17.27 -15.17
C PRO A 283 -17.57 -16.80 -13.81
N HIS A 284 -17.01 -15.72 -13.26
CA HIS A 284 -17.44 -15.12 -12.00
C HIS A 284 -18.38 -13.92 -12.18
N SER A 285 -18.72 -13.56 -13.42
CA SER A 285 -19.61 -12.45 -13.75
C SER A 285 -20.94 -13.01 -14.27
N THR A 286 -21.98 -13.00 -13.43
CA THR A 286 -23.28 -13.61 -13.77
C THR A 286 -24.35 -12.54 -14.08
N PRO A 287 -25.40 -12.86 -14.88
CA PRO A 287 -26.53 -11.95 -15.07
C PRO A 287 -27.16 -11.47 -13.76
N ASP A 288 -27.28 -12.37 -12.77
CA ASP A 288 -27.83 -12.03 -11.46
C ASP A 288 -26.95 -11.02 -10.71
N ASP A 289 -25.62 -11.16 -10.78
CA ASP A 289 -24.68 -10.19 -10.20
C ASP A 289 -24.73 -8.83 -10.93
N ALA A 290 -24.85 -8.85 -12.25
CA ALA A 290 -25.00 -7.62 -13.05
C ALA A 290 -26.30 -6.88 -12.67
N GLN A 291 -27.40 -7.62 -12.47
CA GLN A 291 -28.68 -7.08 -12.01
C GLN A 291 -28.60 -6.53 -10.58
N ARG A 292 -27.93 -7.25 -9.67
CA ARG A 292 -27.63 -6.77 -8.31
C ARG A 292 -26.80 -5.50 -8.29
N GLY A 293 -25.84 -5.43 -9.20
CA GLY A 293 -24.92 -4.31 -9.32
C GLY A 293 -23.56 -4.53 -8.67
N PHE A 294 -23.29 -5.69 -8.05
CA PHE A 294 -21.97 -6.05 -7.51
C PHE A 294 -21.68 -7.55 -7.69
N VAL A 295 -20.39 -7.91 -7.77
CA VAL A 295 -19.92 -9.29 -7.88
C VAL A 295 -19.96 -9.99 -6.52
N THR A 296 -20.39 -11.25 -6.50
CA THR A 296 -20.32 -12.10 -5.29
C THR A 296 -19.60 -13.41 -5.53
N LYS A 297 -19.17 -13.74 -6.76
CA LYS A 297 -18.51 -15.01 -7.08
C LYS A 297 -16.98 -14.90 -7.09
N GLY A 298 -16.30 -16.06 -7.11
CA GLY A 298 -14.84 -16.12 -7.10
C GLY A 298 -14.26 -15.69 -5.75
N LEU A 299 -13.21 -14.87 -5.76
CA LEU A 299 -12.58 -14.35 -4.55
C LEU A 299 -13.54 -13.44 -3.75
N TRP A 300 -14.49 -12.80 -4.45
CA TRP A 300 -15.51 -11.94 -3.84
C TRP A 300 -16.51 -12.72 -2.98
N ALA A 301 -16.61 -14.05 -3.13
CA ALA A 301 -17.42 -14.87 -2.23
C ALA A 301 -16.79 -15.01 -0.82
N TRP A 302 -15.48 -14.81 -0.72
CA TRP A 302 -14.69 -15.04 0.49
C TRP A 302 -14.30 -13.75 1.19
N SER A 303 -14.10 -12.68 0.44
CA SER A 303 -13.79 -11.35 0.95
C SER A 303 -14.52 -10.34 0.08
N ARG A 304 -15.14 -9.33 0.69
CA ARG A 304 -15.81 -8.28 -0.08
C ARG A 304 -14.83 -7.36 -0.80
N HIS A 305 -13.55 -7.35 -0.39
CA HIS A 305 -12.47 -6.60 -1.03
C HIS A 305 -11.18 -7.43 -1.01
N PRO A 306 -11.09 -8.53 -1.78
CA PRO A 306 -9.95 -9.44 -1.72
C PRO A 306 -8.66 -8.76 -2.19
N ASN A 307 -8.75 -7.86 -3.16
CA ASN A 307 -7.61 -7.06 -3.61
C ASN A 307 -7.11 -6.08 -2.53
N PHE A 308 -7.99 -5.46 -1.74
CA PHE A 308 -7.60 -4.59 -0.62
C PHE A 308 -7.09 -5.39 0.58
N ALA A 309 -7.57 -6.61 0.80
CA ALA A 309 -7.01 -7.51 1.80
C ALA A 309 -5.55 -7.87 1.47
N CYS A 310 -5.27 -8.22 0.21
CA CYS A 310 -3.91 -8.44 -0.25
C CYS A 310 -3.07 -7.17 -0.18
N GLU A 311 -3.63 -6.00 -0.56
CA GLU A 311 -2.93 -4.72 -0.47
C GLU A 311 -2.50 -4.40 0.97
N GLN A 312 -3.37 -4.60 1.95
CA GLN A 312 -3.04 -4.48 3.37
C GLN A 312 -1.93 -5.44 3.79
N ASN A 313 -2.02 -6.70 3.36
CA ASN A 313 -1.06 -7.74 3.71
C ASN A 313 0.34 -7.51 3.09
N THR A 314 0.43 -6.89 1.91
CA THR A 314 1.69 -6.50 1.27
C THR A 314 2.60 -5.72 2.23
N TRP A 315 2.04 -4.74 2.94
CA TRP A 315 2.80 -3.89 3.86
C TRP A 315 3.23 -4.63 5.12
N TRP A 316 2.44 -5.60 5.58
CA TRP A 316 2.83 -6.49 6.69
C TRP A 316 3.98 -7.41 6.28
N ILE A 317 3.97 -7.95 5.06
CA ILE A 317 5.07 -8.79 4.54
C ILE A 317 6.35 -7.97 4.38
N LEU A 318 6.28 -6.74 3.86
CA LEU A 318 7.43 -5.85 3.77
C LEU A 318 7.94 -5.45 5.16
N TYR A 319 7.04 -5.20 6.11
CA TYR A 319 7.42 -4.95 7.51
C TYR A 319 8.10 -6.15 8.15
N ALA A 320 7.72 -7.39 7.80
CA ALA A 320 8.27 -8.62 8.39
C ALA A 320 9.78 -8.81 8.17
N PHE A 321 10.40 -8.10 7.22
CA PHE A 321 11.86 -8.03 7.10
C PHE A 321 12.53 -7.38 8.33
N VAL A 322 11.81 -6.53 9.08
CA VAL A 322 12.29 -5.93 10.34
C VAL A 322 12.43 -7.00 11.43
N PRO A 323 11.38 -7.69 11.92
CA PRO A 323 11.56 -8.76 12.90
C PRO A 323 12.47 -9.87 12.38
N LEU A 324 12.47 -10.17 11.07
CA LEU A 324 13.42 -11.13 10.49
C LEU A 324 14.88 -10.75 10.78
N THR A 325 15.21 -9.46 10.80
CA THR A 325 16.56 -8.91 11.03
C THR A 325 16.99 -9.00 12.51
N TYR A 326 16.05 -8.77 13.44
CA TYR A 326 16.35 -8.70 14.88
C TYR A 326 16.11 -10.01 15.64
N LEU A 327 15.35 -10.96 15.09
CA LEU A 327 15.06 -12.21 15.78
C LEU A 327 16.32 -13.08 15.96
N PRO A 328 16.42 -13.82 17.08
CA PRO A 328 17.51 -14.74 17.36
C PRO A 328 17.78 -15.73 16.23
N THR A 329 19.05 -16.04 15.94
CA THR A 329 19.45 -16.96 14.87
C THR A 329 19.04 -18.41 15.13
N ASP A 330 18.95 -18.81 16.39
CA ASP A 330 18.51 -20.13 16.86
C ASP A 330 16.97 -20.31 16.85
N LEU A 331 16.22 -19.27 16.46
CA LEU A 331 14.75 -19.25 16.46
C LEU A 331 14.10 -19.49 17.83
N ASP A 332 14.86 -19.35 18.92
CA ASP A 332 14.32 -19.43 20.27
C ASP A 332 13.49 -18.17 20.57
N LEU A 333 12.17 -18.27 20.38
CA LEU A 333 11.23 -17.17 20.60
C LEU A 333 11.15 -16.73 22.07
N SER A 334 11.66 -17.51 23.02
CA SER A 334 11.76 -17.06 24.42
C SER A 334 12.73 -15.89 24.60
N LYS A 335 13.68 -15.74 23.66
CA LYS A 335 14.63 -14.62 23.58
C LYS A 335 14.10 -13.46 22.73
N ALA A 336 12.90 -13.57 22.18
CA ALA A 336 12.32 -12.49 21.40
C ALA A 336 11.85 -11.37 22.34
N HIS A 337 12.21 -10.14 22.00
CA HIS A 337 11.77 -8.95 22.69
C HIS A 337 10.59 -8.32 21.94
N TRP A 338 9.66 -7.68 22.65
CA TRP A 338 8.45 -7.09 22.06
C TRP A 338 8.80 -6.05 20.97
N SER A 339 9.88 -5.31 21.14
CA SER A 339 10.32 -4.27 20.20
C SER A 339 10.77 -4.81 18.84
N HIS A 340 11.08 -6.11 18.74
CA HIS A 340 11.32 -6.75 17.45
C HIS A 340 10.08 -6.67 16.54
N PHE A 341 8.89 -6.69 17.15
CA PHE A 341 7.59 -6.71 16.46
C PHE A 341 6.82 -5.39 16.53
N PHE A 342 7.08 -4.58 17.56
CA PHE A 342 6.44 -3.28 17.75
C PHE A 342 7.51 -2.20 17.90
N ASN A 343 7.87 -1.60 16.77
CA ASN A 343 8.77 -0.44 16.67
C ASN A 343 8.17 0.57 15.68
N TYR A 344 8.76 1.75 15.53
CA TYR A 344 8.16 2.81 14.72
C TYR A 344 7.92 2.41 13.25
N ALA A 345 8.64 1.44 12.69
CA ALA A 345 8.41 0.99 11.31
C ALA A 345 7.08 0.22 11.15
N VAL A 346 6.45 -0.24 12.24
CA VAL A 346 5.10 -0.82 12.22
C VAL A 346 4.03 0.19 11.78
N LEU A 347 4.34 1.50 11.84
CA LEU A 347 3.48 2.53 11.29
C LEU A 347 3.23 2.34 9.80
N SER A 348 4.15 1.72 9.05
CA SER A 348 3.97 1.40 7.63
C SER A 348 2.70 0.56 7.38
N PRO A 349 2.59 -0.69 7.86
CA PRO A 349 1.39 -1.48 7.66
C PRO A 349 0.16 -0.94 8.40
N LEU A 350 0.32 -0.33 9.59
CA LEU A 350 -0.83 0.19 10.33
C LEU A 350 -1.49 1.38 9.64
N ALA A 351 -0.71 2.31 9.12
CA ALA A 351 -1.24 3.49 8.43
C ALA A 351 -1.91 3.09 7.10
N MET A 352 -1.33 2.11 6.39
CA MET A 352 -1.94 1.53 5.20
C MET A 352 -3.28 0.83 5.52
N ASN A 353 -3.35 0.02 6.58
CA ASN A 353 -4.59 -0.60 7.03
C ASN A 353 -5.65 0.46 7.41
N ALA A 354 -5.27 1.52 8.12
CA ALA A 354 -6.17 2.59 8.50
C ALA A 354 -6.76 3.30 7.27
N LEU A 355 -5.94 3.60 6.26
CA LEU A 355 -6.40 4.16 4.99
C LEU A 355 -7.38 3.22 4.28
N PHE A 356 -7.01 1.95 4.10
CA PHE A 356 -7.86 0.99 3.39
C PHE A 356 -9.18 0.76 4.11
N LEU A 357 -9.18 0.69 5.44
CA LEU A 357 -10.40 0.56 6.24
C LEU A 357 -11.32 1.78 6.06
N ALA A 358 -10.78 2.99 6.20
CA ALA A 358 -11.56 4.23 6.06
C ALA A 358 -12.14 4.36 4.64
N SER A 359 -11.29 4.16 3.62
CA SER A 359 -11.67 4.16 2.21
C SER A 359 -12.75 3.13 1.89
N THR A 360 -12.58 1.90 2.38
CA THR A 360 -13.53 0.80 2.13
C THR A 360 -14.88 1.09 2.76
N ARG A 361 -14.91 1.56 4.02
CA ARG A 361 -16.17 1.93 4.69
C ARG A 361 -16.95 2.98 3.90
N TYR A 362 -16.26 4.01 3.40
CA TYR A 362 -16.87 5.04 2.57
C TYR A 362 -17.41 4.46 1.25
N SER A 363 -16.60 3.69 0.52
CA SER A 363 -17.02 3.07 -0.76
C SER A 363 -18.17 2.07 -0.59
N GLU A 364 -18.19 1.31 0.50
CA GLU A 364 -19.28 0.39 0.82
C GLU A 364 -20.57 1.14 1.20
N GLN A 365 -20.48 2.26 1.92
CA GLN A 365 -21.64 3.09 2.22
C GLN A 365 -22.30 3.62 0.94
N VAL A 366 -21.50 4.13 -0.01
CA VAL A 366 -21.98 4.57 -1.33
C VAL A 366 -22.60 3.39 -2.10
N SER A 367 -21.98 2.22 -2.03
CA SER A 367 -22.51 1.01 -2.69
C SER A 367 -23.84 0.56 -2.09
N ALA A 368 -23.97 0.60 -0.76
CA ALA A 368 -25.19 0.22 -0.06
C ALA A 368 -26.36 1.17 -0.33
N GLN A 369 -26.09 2.46 -0.49
CA GLN A 369 -27.10 3.44 -0.93
C GLN A 369 -27.60 3.16 -2.34
N LYS A 370 -26.72 2.66 -3.22
CA LYS A 370 -27.04 2.39 -4.63
C LYS A 370 -27.67 1.02 -4.85
N TYR A 371 -27.28 0.03 -4.07
CA TYR A 371 -27.63 -1.38 -4.26
C TYR A 371 -28.25 -1.95 -2.98
N PRO A 372 -29.59 -2.06 -2.87
CA PRO A 372 -30.26 -2.47 -1.64
C PRO A 372 -29.82 -3.83 -1.09
N GLU A 373 -29.50 -4.78 -1.97
CA GLU A 373 -29.05 -6.13 -1.60
C GLU A 373 -27.60 -6.15 -1.05
N TYR A 374 -26.84 -5.06 -1.19
CA TYR A 374 -25.46 -4.96 -0.71
C TYR A 374 -25.35 -5.04 0.81
N HIS A 375 -26.37 -4.59 1.54
CA HIS A 375 -26.40 -4.74 3.00
C HIS A 375 -26.39 -6.20 3.45
N ASP A 376 -27.07 -7.09 2.73
CA ASP A 376 -27.06 -8.51 3.07
C ASP A 376 -25.71 -9.15 2.70
N TYR A 377 -25.06 -8.66 1.62
CA TYR A 377 -23.68 -9.03 1.30
C TYR A 377 -22.69 -8.62 2.41
N GLN A 378 -22.81 -7.40 2.96
CA GLN A 378 -22.00 -6.94 4.09
C GLN A 378 -22.18 -7.80 5.35
N LYS A 379 -23.40 -8.30 5.58
CA LYS A 379 -23.67 -9.20 6.70
C LYS A 379 -23.09 -10.60 6.47
N ARG A 380 -23.10 -11.08 5.22
CA ARG A 380 -22.78 -12.47 4.87
C ARG A 380 -21.31 -12.75 4.62
N VAL A 381 -20.60 -11.85 3.97
CA VAL A 381 -19.21 -12.03 3.55
C VAL A 381 -18.34 -11.05 4.33
N GLY A 382 -17.17 -11.45 4.81
CA GLY A 382 -16.21 -10.60 5.55
C GLY A 382 -15.62 -9.49 4.69
N MET A 383 -15.27 -8.35 5.31
CA MET A 383 -14.77 -7.18 4.57
C MET A 383 -13.43 -7.46 3.87
N PHE A 384 -12.48 -8.02 4.61
CA PHE A 384 -11.12 -8.31 4.13
C PHE A 384 -10.73 -9.77 4.33
N LEU A 385 -10.94 -10.32 5.53
CA LEU A 385 -10.44 -11.65 5.89
C LEU A 385 -11.45 -12.76 5.54
N PRO A 386 -11.03 -13.82 4.84
CA PRO A 386 -11.88 -14.99 4.57
C PRO A 386 -12.42 -15.68 5.82
N ILE A 387 -11.68 -15.63 6.93
CA ILE A 387 -12.10 -16.25 8.19
C ILE A 387 -13.38 -15.62 8.75
N ASP A 388 -13.58 -14.31 8.56
CA ASP A 388 -14.82 -13.63 8.94
C ASP A 388 -16.02 -14.19 8.18
N THR A 389 -15.83 -14.51 6.89
CA THR A 389 -16.86 -15.16 6.05
C THR A 389 -17.20 -16.55 6.57
N LEU A 390 -16.20 -17.32 7.04
CA LEU A 390 -16.42 -18.63 7.65
C LEU A 390 -17.26 -18.52 8.92
N PHE A 391 -16.90 -17.62 9.84
CA PHE A 391 -17.68 -17.40 11.06
C PHE A 391 -19.11 -16.92 10.77
N ARG A 392 -19.28 -16.02 9.79
CA ARG A 392 -20.62 -15.60 9.33
C ARG A 392 -21.41 -16.76 8.73
N SER A 393 -20.76 -17.66 8.00
CA SER A 393 -21.40 -18.85 7.44
C SER A 393 -21.91 -19.79 8.53
N ILE A 394 -21.16 -19.94 9.62
CA ILE A 394 -21.58 -20.72 10.80
C ILE A 394 -22.77 -20.03 11.48
N TYR A 395 -22.69 -18.72 11.70
CA TYR A 395 -23.77 -17.93 12.30
C TYR A 395 -25.09 -18.09 11.53
N TYR A 396 -25.08 -17.95 10.19
CA TYR A 396 -26.28 -18.06 9.38
C TYR A 396 -26.86 -19.48 9.30
N LYS A 397 -26.04 -20.51 9.56
CA LYS A 397 -26.50 -21.90 9.61
C LYS A 397 -27.08 -22.30 10.96
N VAL A 398 -26.54 -21.75 12.05
CA VAL A 398 -26.80 -22.26 13.41
C VAL A 398 -27.61 -21.29 14.27
N VAL A 399 -27.44 -19.98 14.08
CA VAL A 399 -27.95 -18.96 15.02
C VAL A 399 -29.03 -18.08 14.39
N ALA A 400 -28.86 -17.67 13.13
CA ALA A 400 -29.82 -16.78 12.47
C ALA A 400 -31.20 -17.46 12.31
N SER A 401 -32.28 -16.67 12.37
CA SER A 401 -33.62 -17.19 12.05
C SER A 401 -33.66 -17.71 10.61
N SER A 402 -34.44 -18.77 10.38
CA SER A 402 -34.58 -19.41 9.06
C SER A 402 -34.95 -18.39 7.97
N GLU A 403 -35.87 -17.46 8.27
CA GLU A 403 -36.26 -16.37 7.37
C GLU A 403 -35.07 -15.44 7.05
N THR A 404 -34.31 -15.02 8.06
CA THR A 404 -33.15 -14.13 7.86
C THR A 404 -32.07 -14.83 7.05
N ALA A 405 -31.77 -16.09 7.38
CA ALA A 405 -30.79 -16.90 6.66
C ALA A 405 -31.19 -17.05 5.19
N HIS A 406 -32.44 -17.46 4.93
CA HIS A 406 -32.95 -17.61 3.57
C HIS A 406 -32.89 -16.29 2.77
N ARG A 407 -33.31 -15.17 3.37
CA ARG A 407 -33.25 -13.84 2.73
C ARG A 407 -31.83 -13.45 2.37
N VAL A 408 -30.89 -13.60 3.30
CA VAL A 408 -29.48 -13.22 3.08
C VAL A 408 -28.83 -14.13 2.03
N GLU A 409 -29.01 -15.45 2.11
CA GLU A 409 -28.47 -16.39 1.13
C GLU A 409 -29.07 -16.16 -0.28
N ALA A 410 -30.37 -15.88 -0.37
CA ALA A 410 -31.04 -15.58 -1.63
C ALA A 410 -30.53 -14.27 -2.25
N ASN A 411 -30.38 -13.22 -1.46
CA ASN A 411 -29.90 -11.91 -1.94
C ASN A 411 -28.41 -11.96 -2.33
N VAL A 412 -27.59 -12.78 -1.69
CA VAL A 412 -26.15 -12.82 -1.95
C VAL A 412 -25.79 -13.82 -3.06
N TRP A 413 -26.42 -15.00 -3.07
CA TRP A 413 -26.03 -16.09 -3.97
C TRP A 413 -27.06 -16.45 -5.03
N GLY A 414 -28.33 -16.12 -4.80
CA GLY A 414 -29.47 -16.49 -5.64
C GLY A 414 -29.77 -15.48 -6.75
N LYS A 415 -31.04 -15.40 -7.17
CA LYS A 415 -31.53 -14.44 -8.17
C LYS A 415 -31.83 -13.09 -7.54
N SER A 416 -31.45 -12.00 -8.19
CA SER A 416 -31.74 -10.65 -7.67
C SER A 416 -33.25 -10.42 -7.57
N GLN A 417 -33.69 -9.82 -6.47
CA GLN A 417 -35.09 -9.48 -6.23
C GLN A 417 -35.41 -8.03 -6.66
N ILE A 418 -34.43 -7.27 -7.17
CA ILE A 418 -34.59 -5.86 -7.57
C ILE A 418 -35.68 -5.67 -8.64
N SER A 419 -35.87 -6.61 -9.59
CA SER A 419 -36.92 -6.48 -10.61
C SER A 419 -38.34 -6.52 -10.02
N LYS A 420 -38.57 -7.33 -8.98
CA LYS A 420 -39.90 -7.45 -8.35
C LYS A 420 -40.36 -6.18 -7.63
N LYS A 421 -39.41 -5.35 -7.18
CA LYS A 421 -39.70 -4.07 -6.50
C LYS A 421 -39.98 -2.89 -7.42
N LYS A 422 -39.68 -3.00 -8.72
CA LYS A 422 -40.03 -1.97 -9.72
C LYS A 422 -41.38 -2.23 -10.40
N SER A 423 -41.92 -3.44 -10.24
CA SER A 423 -43.22 -3.88 -10.78
C SER A 423 -44.35 -3.86 -9.73
N GLN A 424 -44.05 -3.44 -8.50
CA GLN A 424 -44.99 -3.08 -7.44
C GLN A 424 -44.87 -1.57 -7.22
#